data_AF-A0A1B0DLN0-F1
#
_entry.id   AF-A0A1B0DLN0-F1
#
_cell.length_a   1.000
_cell.length_b   1.000
_cell.length_c   1.000
_cell.angle_alpha   90.00
_cell.angle_beta   90.00
_cell.angle_gamma   90.00
#
_symmetry.space_group_name_H-M   'P 1'
#
loop_
_entity.id
_entity.type
_entity.pdbx_description
1 polymer ?
#
loop_
_entity_poly.entity_id
_entity_poly.type
_entity_poly.pdbx_seq_one_letter_code
_entity_poly.pdbx_strand_id
1 'polypeptide(L)'
;MSKDSVASERPRPNTLEFLSKFVIFEPSTAQVNGECADHDHQLTKKEENVARSDMHEDNIIRERCDCSICMKYRECIIQIYLEDLEYNILWERLQLIIRKYYDLIPEDSPLDRKYRELMSKNTTKWLSDGQLDFKKNIQISLGSNLPLTNEMTFILVFSMLYSRDPHQLFELLCIQVRCLVMAYAEGLKDIIKYREDGITPEFNSLELTPYVLDGYEKICNASKVLTPLLFEDQSGHLQQFSLTWQQLNKRLYHKFVYSQVQY
;
A
#
# COMPACT_ATOMS: atom_id res chain seq x y z
N MET A 1 -7.76 -7.99 -40.50
CA MET A 1 -6.97 -9.03 -39.81
C MET A 1 -6.42 -8.42 -38.54
N SER A 2 -6.96 -8.84 -37.39
CA SER A 2 -6.57 -8.40 -36.05
C SER A 2 -5.12 -8.73 -35.74
N LYS A 3 -4.42 -7.81 -35.04
CA LYS A 3 -3.27 -8.13 -34.22
C LYS A 3 -3.38 -7.35 -32.91
N ASP A 4 -3.88 -8.05 -31.91
CA ASP A 4 -3.82 -7.67 -30.50
C ASP A 4 -2.37 -7.70 -30.03
N SER A 5 -1.88 -6.60 -29.46
CA SER A 5 -0.61 -6.56 -28.72
C SER A 5 -0.92 -6.61 -27.22
N VAL A 6 -0.89 -7.82 -26.68
CA VAL A 6 -1.00 -8.12 -25.25
C VAL A 6 0.17 -7.49 -24.50
N ALA A 7 -0.12 -6.57 -23.59
CA ALA A 7 0.84 -6.06 -22.63
C ALA A 7 1.20 -7.16 -21.63
N SER A 8 2.48 -7.46 -21.47
CA SER A 8 2.95 -8.44 -20.50
C SER A 8 2.74 -7.92 -19.07
N GLU A 9 1.80 -8.50 -18.35
CA GLU A 9 1.69 -8.36 -16.90
C GLU A 9 2.97 -8.91 -16.26
N ARG A 10 3.72 -8.06 -15.53
CA ARG A 10 4.80 -8.54 -14.67
C ARG A 10 4.18 -9.23 -13.45
N PRO A 11 4.69 -10.39 -13.02
CA PRO A 11 4.19 -11.07 -11.84
C PRO A 11 4.41 -10.17 -10.62
N ARG A 12 3.34 -9.93 -9.86
CA ARG A 12 3.37 -9.21 -8.59
C ARG A 12 4.21 -10.03 -7.58
N PRO A 13 4.94 -9.41 -6.63
CA PRO A 13 5.63 -10.15 -5.58
C PRO A 13 4.63 -11.03 -4.85
N ASN A 14 4.93 -12.31 -4.78
CA ASN A 14 4.02 -13.33 -4.26
C ASN A 14 3.89 -13.12 -2.74
N THR A 15 2.69 -13.11 -2.17
CA THR A 15 2.48 -13.01 -0.71
C THR A 15 3.26 -14.11 0.03
N LEU A 16 3.47 -15.26 -0.62
CA LEU A 16 4.34 -16.33 -0.17
C LEU A 16 5.80 -15.90 0.08
N GLU A 17 6.31 -14.92 -0.67
CA GLU A 17 7.69 -14.39 -0.55
C GLU A 17 7.82 -13.39 0.61
N PHE A 18 6.70 -12.80 1.04
CA PHE A 18 6.61 -11.99 2.26
C PHE A 18 6.44 -12.90 3.49
N LEU A 19 5.57 -13.91 3.40
CA LEU A 19 5.32 -14.88 4.46
C LEU A 19 6.51 -15.81 4.70
N SER A 20 7.31 -16.12 3.67
CA SER A 20 8.54 -16.94 3.81
C SER A 20 9.61 -16.29 4.69
N LYS A 21 9.50 -14.97 4.97
CA LYS A 21 10.37 -14.26 5.92
C LYS A 21 9.96 -14.45 7.37
N PHE A 22 8.73 -14.90 7.63
CA PHE A 22 8.16 -15.05 8.97
C PHE A 22 7.77 -16.51 9.31
N VAL A 23 7.63 -17.37 8.30
CA VAL A 23 7.30 -18.80 8.44
C VAL A 23 8.13 -19.60 7.43
N ILE A 24 8.92 -20.56 7.92
CA ILE A 24 9.65 -21.49 7.04
C ILE A 24 8.67 -22.56 6.56
N PHE A 25 8.29 -22.50 5.28
CA PHE A 25 7.54 -23.55 4.61
C PHE A 25 8.51 -24.64 4.14
N GLU A 26 8.65 -25.72 4.91
CA GLU A 26 9.41 -26.88 4.45
C GLU A 26 8.52 -27.88 3.70
N PRO A 27 8.90 -28.28 2.47
CA PRO A 27 8.28 -29.41 1.82
C PRO A 27 8.60 -30.69 2.61
N SER A 28 7.56 -31.44 2.98
CA SER A 28 7.71 -32.70 3.71
C SER A 28 8.56 -33.69 2.92
N THR A 29 9.81 -33.92 3.32
CA THR A 29 10.62 -35.06 2.85
C THR A 29 10.12 -36.34 3.52
N ALA A 30 8.99 -36.86 3.06
CA ALA A 30 8.63 -38.24 3.32
C ALA A 30 9.30 -39.09 2.23
N GLN A 31 10.46 -39.67 2.54
CA GLN A 31 11.04 -40.73 1.74
C GLN A 31 10.08 -41.91 1.72
N VAL A 32 9.51 -42.15 0.54
CA VAL A 32 8.89 -43.41 0.15
C VAL A 32 10.02 -44.43 0.08
N ASN A 33 10.07 -45.38 1.00
CA ASN A 33 10.67 -46.70 0.77
C ASN A 33 9.86 -47.69 1.61
N GLY A 34 9.02 -48.46 0.92
CA GLY A 34 8.36 -49.62 1.49
C GLY A 34 9.33 -50.80 1.48
N GLU A 35 9.37 -51.51 2.59
CA GLU A 35 9.61 -52.96 2.64
C GLU A 35 9.08 -53.47 3.98
N CYS A 36 8.14 -54.42 3.90
CA CYS A 36 7.51 -55.08 5.05
C CYS A 36 8.53 -55.88 5.85
N ALA A 37 8.48 -55.75 7.18
CA ALA A 37 8.75 -56.84 8.08
C ALA A 37 7.74 -56.79 9.23
N ASP A 38 6.98 -57.87 9.35
CA ASP A 38 5.97 -58.14 10.37
C ASP A 38 6.51 -57.89 11.78
N HIS A 39 5.76 -57.14 12.60
CA HIS A 39 5.56 -57.49 14.00
C HIS A 39 4.35 -56.73 14.58
N ASP A 40 3.40 -57.52 15.08
CA ASP A 40 2.21 -57.10 15.82
C ASP A 40 2.53 -56.13 16.96
N HIS A 41 2.09 -54.88 16.82
CA HIS A 41 1.68 -54.06 17.96
C HIS A 41 0.52 -53.13 17.56
N GLN A 42 -0.69 -53.52 17.96
CA GLN A 42 -1.86 -52.64 17.95
C GLN A 42 -1.63 -51.51 18.97
N LEU A 43 -1.06 -50.40 18.52
CA LEU A 43 -1.14 -49.13 19.23
C LEU A 43 -2.56 -48.57 19.06
N THR A 44 -3.16 -48.16 20.18
CA THR A 44 -4.53 -47.68 20.19
C THR A 44 -4.60 -46.33 19.47
N LYS A 45 -5.68 -46.06 18.72
CA LYS A 45 -5.94 -44.79 17.99
C LYS A 45 -5.82 -43.51 18.85
N LYS A 46 -5.73 -43.63 20.17
CA LYS A 46 -5.47 -42.51 21.10
C LYS A 46 -3.99 -42.12 21.14
N GLU A 47 -3.05 -43.05 20.93
CA GLU A 47 -1.61 -42.81 21.03
C GLU A 47 -1.04 -42.21 19.74
N GLU A 48 -1.60 -42.53 18.56
CA GLU A 48 -1.22 -41.91 17.29
C GLU A 48 -1.61 -40.42 17.20
N ASN A 49 -2.71 -40.02 17.85
CA ASN A 49 -3.15 -38.62 17.89
C ASN A 49 -2.35 -37.78 18.89
N VAL A 50 -1.78 -38.39 19.93
CA VAL A 50 -0.90 -37.70 20.88
C VAL A 50 0.50 -37.55 20.29
N ALA A 51 1.02 -38.56 19.58
CA ALA A 51 2.33 -38.50 18.92
C ALA A 51 2.40 -37.50 17.75
N ARG A 52 1.26 -37.13 17.13
CA ARG A 52 1.20 -36.08 16.09
C ARG A 52 1.11 -34.65 16.64
N SER A 53 0.89 -34.49 17.94
CA SER A 53 0.76 -33.17 18.58
C SER A 53 2.12 -32.50 18.87
N ASP A 54 3.19 -33.29 18.99
CA ASP A 54 4.49 -32.82 19.52
C ASP A 54 5.57 -32.54 18.45
N MET A 55 5.20 -32.42 17.17
CA MET A 55 6.16 -32.34 16.05
C MET A 55 6.26 -30.97 15.38
N HIS A 56 5.88 -29.90 16.09
CA HIS A 56 6.07 -28.54 15.59
C HIS A 56 7.05 -27.82 16.52
N GLU A 57 8.25 -27.55 16.01
CA GLU A 57 9.08 -26.50 16.58
C GLU A 57 8.30 -25.18 16.51
N ASP A 58 8.40 -24.36 17.55
CA ASP A 58 7.82 -23.02 17.55
C ASP A 58 8.27 -22.32 16.25
N ASN A 59 7.30 -21.99 15.38
CA ASN A 59 7.45 -21.33 14.07
C ASN A 59 7.54 -22.21 12.80
N ILE A 60 7.42 -23.55 12.87
CA ILE A 60 7.42 -24.40 11.66
C ILE A 60 6.02 -24.94 11.33
N ILE A 61 5.41 -24.37 10.28
CA ILE A 61 4.12 -24.81 9.74
C ILE A 61 4.37 -25.63 8.47
N ARG A 62 4.09 -26.93 8.53
CA ARG A 62 4.19 -27.81 7.36
C ARG A 62 2.96 -27.67 6.48
N GLU A 63 3.14 -27.52 5.16
CA GLU A 63 2.03 -27.29 4.21
C GLU A 63 0.99 -28.42 4.15
N ARG A 64 1.39 -29.66 4.45
CA ARG A 64 0.54 -30.87 4.35
C ARG A 64 0.12 -31.46 5.70
N CYS A 65 0.35 -30.75 6.81
CA CYS A 65 -0.06 -31.22 8.14
C CYS A 65 -1.54 -30.89 8.41
N ASP A 66 -2.35 -31.87 8.77
CA ASP A 66 -3.79 -31.65 9.05
C ASP A 66 -4.09 -31.51 10.56
N CYS A 67 -3.08 -31.22 11.38
CA CYS A 67 -3.31 -30.98 12.81
C CYS A 67 -4.12 -29.69 13.01
N SER A 68 -4.87 -29.64 14.10
CA SER A 68 -5.76 -28.50 14.41
C SER A 68 -5.01 -27.17 14.49
N ILE A 69 -3.75 -27.19 14.91
CA ILE A 69 -2.87 -26.02 15.02
C ILE A 69 -2.49 -25.52 13.61
N CYS A 70 -1.96 -26.39 12.74
CA CYS A 70 -1.62 -26.01 11.36
C CYS A 70 -2.85 -25.53 10.58
N MET A 71 -4.02 -26.14 10.79
CA MET A 71 -5.27 -25.68 10.17
C MET A 71 -5.65 -24.26 10.62
N LYS A 72 -5.56 -23.96 11.92
CA LYS A 72 -5.79 -22.60 12.44
C LYS A 72 -4.81 -21.58 11.88
N TYR A 73 -3.52 -21.93 11.78
CA TYR A 73 -2.53 -21.03 11.20
C TYR A 73 -2.79 -20.77 9.71
N ARG A 74 -3.13 -21.79 8.92
CA ARG A 74 -3.50 -21.61 7.51
C ARG A 74 -4.73 -20.71 7.37
N GLU A 75 -5.75 -20.95 8.18
CA GLU A 75 -6.95 -20.11 8.20
C GLU A 75 -6.59 -18.65 8.52
N CYS A 76 -5.76 -18.42 9.55
CA CYS A 76 -5.28 -17.08 9.90
C CYS A 76 -4.53 -16.40 8.74
N ILE A 77 -3.60 -17.11 8.09
CA ILE A 77 -2.85 -16.58 6.92
C ILE A 77 -3.79 -16.21 5.77
N ILE A 78 -4.76 -17.08 5.47
CA ILE A 78 -5.77 -16.82 4.43
C ILE A 78 -6.56 -15.55 4.78
N GLN A 79 -6.97 -15.40 6.03
CA GLN A 79 -7.76 -14.25 6.47
C GLN A 79 -6.95 -12.95 6.46
N ILE A 80 -5.68 -12.97 6.85
CA ILE A 80 -4.76 -11.83 6.70
C ILE A 80 -4.65 -11.43 5.23
N TYR A 81 -4.46 -12.40 4.34
CA TYR A 81 -4.36 -12.12 2.91
C TYR A 81 -5.66 -11.51 2.34
N LEU A 82 -6.83 -12.02 2.74
CA LEU A 82 -8.11 -11.47 2.32
C LEU A 82 -8.32 -10.05 2.86
N GLU A 83 -7.95 -9.80 4.12
CA GLU A 83 -8.02 -8.48 4.73
C GLU A 83 -7.11 -7.48 3.96
N ASP A 84 -5.86 -7.86 3.72
CA ASP A 84 -4.92 -7.05 2.93
C ASP A 84 -5.48 -6.71 1.55
N LEU A 85 -6.06 -7.69 0.87
CA LEU A 85 -6.66 -7.48 -0.45
C LEU A 85 -7.76 -6.43 -0.41
N GLU A 86 -8.70 -6.57 0.53
CA GLU A 86 -9.86 -5.68 0.66
C GLU A 86 -9.45 -4.25 1.03
N TYR A 87 -8.57 -4.07 2.01
CA TYR A 87 -8.10 -2.73 2.39
C TYR A 87 -7.23 -2.10 1.31
N ASN A 88 -6.47 -2.87 0.53
CA ASN A 88 -5.75 -2.32 -0.62
C ASN A 88 -6.71 -1.86 -1.73
N ILE A 89 -7.85 -2.54 -1.95
CA ILE A 89 -8.89 -2.06 -2.88
C ILE A 89 -9.50 -0.75 -2.38
N LEU A 90 -9.80 -0.65 -1.07
CA LEU A 90 -10.26 0.59 -0.45
C LEU A 90 -9.24 1.71 -0.62
N TRP A 91 -7.96 1.42 -0.37
CA TRP A 91 -6.88 2.37 -0.53
C TRP A 91 -6.73 2.87 -1.97
N GLU A 92 -6.76 1.98 -2.96
CA GLU A 92 -6.74 2.35 -4.39
C GLU A 92 -7.93 3.27 -4.73
N ARG A 93 -9.12 2.98 -4.20
CA ARG A 93 -10.31 3.83 -4.40
C ARG A 93 -10.14 5.20 -3.75
N LEU A 94 -9.63 5.26 -2.53
CA LEU A 94 -9.36 6.52 -1.83
C LEU A 94 -8.35 7.36 -2.60
N GLN A 95 -7.25 6.75 -3.08
CA GLN A 95 -6.25 7.43 -3.89
C GLN A 95 -6.85 8.09 -5.15
N LEU A 96 -7.71 7.35 -5.86
CA LEU A 96 -8.38 7.85 -7.08
C LEU A 96 -9.30 9.03 -6.77
N ILE A 97 -10.04 8.97 -5.66
CA ILE A 97 -10.94 10.06 -5.24
C ILE A 97 -10.14 11.28 -4.82
N ILE A 98 -9.14 11.09 -3.97
CA ILE A 98 -8.21 12.11 -3.52
C ILE A 98 -7.56 12.81 -4.71
N ARG A 99 -7.12 12.04 -5.70
CA ARG A 99 -6.56 12.56 -6.95
C ARG A 99 -7.55 13.47 -7.70
N LYS A 100 -8.85 13.16 -7.72
CA LYS A 100 -9.85 14.04 -8.35
C LYS A 100 -10.01 15.38 -7.63
N TYR A 101 -9.82 15.42 -6.31
CA TYR A 101 -9.78 16.68 -5.54
C TYR A 101 -8.46 17.43 -5.73
N TYR A 102 -7.38 16.70 -5.91
CA TYR A 102 -6.09 17.22 -6.32
C TYR A 102 -6.06 17.46 -7.84
N ASP A 103 -6.81 18.44 -8.36
CA ASP A 103 -6.71 18.97 -9.75
C ASP A 103 -5.33 19.64 -10.04
N LEU A 104 -4.28 19.09 -9.45
CA LEU A 104 -2.89 19.46 -9.51
C LEU A 104 -2.29 19.07 -10.85
N ILE A 105 -2.69 17.91 -11.36
CA ILE A 105 -2.11 17.28 -12.54
C ILE A 105 -3.19 17.09 -13.61
N PRO A 106 -3.10 17.78 -14.77
CA PRO A 106 -3.98 17.50 -15.90
C PRO A 106 -3.90 16.02 -16.28
N GLU A 107 -5.04 15.38 -16.49
CA GLU A 107 -5.10 13.98 -16.94
C GLU A 107 -4.27 13.79 -18.22
N ASP A 108 -3.56 12.67 -18.29
CA ASP A 108 -2.68 12.30 -19.40
C ASP A 108 -1.49 13.24 -19.67
N SER A 109 -1.19 14.16 -18.76
CA SER A 109 0.03 14.96 -18.83
C SER A 109 1.31 14.14 -18.51
N PRO A 110 2.50 14.61 -18.92
CA PRO A 110 3.77 13.99 -18.54
C PRO A 110 3.93 13.87 -17.02
N LEU A 111 3.42 14.85 -16.28
CA LEU A 111 3.44 14.90 -14.83
C LEU A 111 2.51 13.83 -14.22
N ASP A 112 1.38 13.52 -14.86
CA ASP A 112 0.50 12.41 -14.46
C ASP A 112 1.18 11.06 -14.65
N ARG A 113 1.78 10.86 -15.81
CA ARG A 113 2.52 9.63 -16.10
C ARG A 113 3.63 9.42 -15.06
N LYS A 114 4.36 10.47 -14.71
CA LYS A 114 5.41 10.40 -13.70
C LYS A 114 4.87 10.10 -12.30
N TYR A 115 3.77 10.75 -11.91
CA TYR A 115 3.10 10.44 -10.64
C TYR A 115 2.67 8.97 -10.57
N ARG A 116 2.01 8.43 -11.60
CA ARG A 116 1.61 7.01 -11.65
C ARG A 116 2.80 6.06 -11.63
N GLU A 117 3.89 6.41 -12.30
CA GLU A 117 5.14 5.65 -12.25
C GLU A 117 5.72 5.62 -10.83
N LEU A 118 5.77 6.76 -10.13
CA LEU A 118 6.27 6.85 -8.77
C LEU A 118 5.37 6.11 -7.78
N MET A 119 4.04 6.20 -7.93
CA MET A 119 3.08 5.46 -7.12
C MET A 119 3.22 3.94 -7.32
N SER A 120 3.38 3.47 -8.56
CA SER A 120 3.53 2.04 -8.85
C SER A 120 4.88 1.46 -8.40
N LYS A 121 5.93 2.28 -8.33
CA LYS A 121 7.24 1.91 -7.78
C LYS A 121 7.25 1.83 -6.26
N ASN A 122 6.40 2.59 -5.58
CA ASN A 122 6.26 2.47 -4.14
C ASN A 122 5.53 1.16 -3.83
N THR A 123 6.26 0.24 -3.19
CA THR A 123 5.75 -1.08 -2.77
C THR A 123 4.83 -1.01 -1.56
N THR A 124 4.73 0.15 -0.90
CA THR A 124 3.94 0.33 0.31
C THR A 124 2.46 0.18 -0.01
N LYS A 125 1.89 -0.89 0.52
CA LYS A 125 0.49 -1.28 0.45
C LYS A 125 -0.08 -1.28 1.85
N TRP A 126 -1.40 -1.37 1.97
CA TRP A 126 -2.01 -1.71 3.24
C TRP A 126 -1.52 -3.10 3.67
N LEU A 127 -1.15 -3.23 4.94
CA LEU A 127 -0.64 -4.44 5.58
C LEU A 127 -1.36 -4.63 6.91
N SER A 128 -2.03 -5.76 7.07
CA SER A 128 -2.68 -6.18 8.30
C SER A 128 -1.65 -6.51 9.38
N ASP A 129 -1.98 -6.12 10.61
CA ASP A 129 -1.25 -6.47 11.83
C ASP A 129 -1.58 -7.88 12.35
N GLY A 130 -2.44 -8.62 11.65
CA GLY A 130 -2.92 -9.95 12.07
C GLY A 130 -3.99 -9.92 13.16
N GLN A 131 -4.39 -8.74 13.66
CA GLN A 131 -5.52 -8.61 14.60
C GLN A 131 -6.85 -8.59 13.84
N LEU A 132 -7.25 -9.76 13.36
CA LEU A 132 -8.44 -9.94 12.53
C LEU A 132 -9.74 -9.68 13.31
N ASP A 133 -10.48 -8.63 12.93
CA ASP A 133 -11.85 -8.41 13.39
C ASP A 133 -12.86 -9.04 12.41
N PHE A 134 -13.19 -10.32 12.69
CA PHE A 134 -14.11 -11.11 11.87
C PHE A 134 -15.51 -10.49 11.71
N LYS A 135 -15.93 -9.57 12.60
CA LYS A 135 -17.23 -8.89 12.50
C LYS A 135 -17.20 -7.68 11.57
N LYS A 136 -16.05 -7.00 11.47
CA LYS A 136 -15.87 -5.82 10.59
C LYS A 136 -15.54 -6.18 9.15
N ASN A 137 -14.88 -7.31 8.90
CA ASN A 137 -14.53 -7.75 7.52
C ASN A 137 -15.74 -7.94 6.59
N ILE A 138 -16.92 -8.26 7.13
CA ILE A 138 -18.18 -8.37 6.35
C ILE A 138 -18.67 -6.99 5.86
N GLN A 139 -18.28 -5.89 6.51
CA GLN A 139 -18.71 -4.53 6.14
C GLN A 139 -17.89 -3.92 5.01
N ILE A 140 -16.65 -4.37 4.81
CA ILE A 140 -15.73 -3.84 3.79
C ILE A 140 -16.21 -4.19 2.37
N SER A 141 -16.71 -5.42 2.19
CA SER A 141 -17.22 -5.94 0.91
C SER A 141 -18.55 -5.30 0.45
N LEU A 142 -19.28 -4.63 1.36
CA LEU A 142 -20.47 -3.84 1.01
C LEU A 142 -20.14 -2.38 0.63
N GLY A 143 -19.15 -1.76 1.29
CA GLY A 143 -18.74 -0.37 1.00
C GLY A 143 -18.15 -0.19 -0.41
N SER A 144 -17.57 -1.25 -0.96
CA SER A 144 -16.95 -1.28 -2.29
C SER A 144 -17.95 -1.21 -3.46
N ASN A 145 -19.24 -1.54 -3.26
CA ASN A 145 -20.21 -1.72 -4.36
C ASN A 145 -21.40 -0.74 -4.39
N LEU A 146 -21.46 0.23 -3.47
CA LEU A 146 -22.56 1.20 -3.43
C LEU A 146 -22.34 2.38 -4.40
N PRO A 147 -23.35 2.78 -5.21
CA PRO A 147 -23.27 3.94 -6.10
C PRO A 147 -23.42 5.24 -5.29
N LEU A 148 -22.34 5.66 -4.63
CA LEU A 148 -22.27 6.86 -3.81
C LEU A 148 -21.62 8.02 -4.58
N THR A 149 -21.86 9.26 -4.14
CA THR A 149 -21.11 10.43 -4.64
C THR A 149 -19.62 10.33 -4.28
N ASN A 150 -18.77 11.13 -4.92
CA ASN A 150 -17.33 11.13 -4.60
C ASN A 150 -17.08 11.50 -3.13
N GLU A 151 -17.82 12.48 -2.60
CA GLU A 151 -17.72 12.92 -1.20
C GLU A 151 -18.18 11.83 -0.22
N MET A 152 -19.32 11.20 -0.49
CA MET A 152 -19.83 10.12 0.36
C MET A 152 -18.91 8.90 0.31
N THR A 153 -18.39 8.57 -0.87
CA THR A 153 -17.41 7.51 -1.04
C THR A 153 -16.12 7.84 -0.30
N PHE A 154 -15.63 9.08 -0.38
CA PHE A 154 -14.46 9.53 0.37
C PHE A 154 -14.66 9.27 1.86
N ILE A 155 -15.75 9.81 2.43
CA ILE A 155 -16.01 9.71 3.87
C ILE A 155 -16.10 8.25 4.30
N LEU A 156 -16.85 7.42 3.56
CA LEU A 156 -17.00 6.01 3.88
C LEU A 156 -15.66 5.25 3.85
N VAL A 157 -14.92 5.38 2.75
CA VAL A 157 -13.65 4.65 2.56
C VAL A 157 -12.59 5.16 3.54
N PHE A 158 -12.51 6.46 3.75
CA PHE A 158 -11.61 7.08 4.72
C PHE A 158 -11.93 6.59 6.13
N SER A 159 -13.18 6.65 6.59
CA SER A 159 -13.55 6.19 7.93
C SER A 159 -13.32 4.70 8.12
N MET A 160 -13.49 3.86 7.09
CA MET A 160 -13.16 2.44 7.15
C MET A 160 -11.66 2.20 7.37
N LEU A 161 -10.80 2.88 6.59
CA LEU A 161 -9.34 2.77 6.73
C LEU A 161 -8.88 3.36 8.07
N TYR A 162 -9.37 4.54 8.43
CA TYR A 162 -9.03 5.24 9.67
C TYR A 162 -9.43 4.44 10.91
N SER A 163 -10.61 3.81 10.90
CA SER A 163 -11.06 2.97 12.01
C SER A 163 -10.24 1.68 12.17
N ARG A 164 -9.52 1.25 11.13
CA ARG A 164 -8.65 0.07 11.19
C ARG A 164 -7.25 0.42 11.69
N ASP A 165 -6.58 1.35 11.01
CA ASP A 165 -5.26 1.83 11.41
C ASP A 165 -5.07 3.30 10.95
N PRO A 166 -5.24 4.27 11.88
CA PRO A 166 -5.01 5.68 11.59
C PRO A 166 -3.58 5.99 11.12
N HIS A 167 -2.57 5.31 11.69
CA HIS A 167 -1.17 5.61 11.42
C HIS A 167 -0.79 5.12 10.03
N GLN A 168 -1.15 3.90 9.68
CA GLN A 168 -0.90 3.36 8.34
C GLN A 168 -1.61 4.18 7.27
N LEU A 169 -2.86 4.60 7.50
CA LEU A 169 -3.56 5.50 6.60
C LEU A 169 -2.80 6.83 6.42
N PHE A 170 -2.34 7.42 7.52
CA PHE A 170 -1.53 8.65 7.48
C PHE A 170 -0.24 8.47 6.67
N GLU A 171 0.51 7.38 6.86
CA GLU A 171 1.73 7.07 6.10
C GLU A 171 1.45 6.94 4.60
N LEU A 172 0.38 6.22 4.25
CA LEU A 172 -0.05 6.03 2.87
C LEU A 172 -0.45 7.36 2.20
N LEU A 173 -1.17 8.23 2.91
CA LEU A 173 -1.50 9.58 2.45
C LEU A 173 -0.23 10.44 2.27
N CYS A 174 0.74 10.34 3.18
CA CYS A 174 2.03 11.02 3.06
C CYS A 174 2.79 10.58 1.80
N ILE A 175 2.80 9.27 1.52
CA ILE A 175 3.45 8.70 0.32
C ILE A 175 2.78 9.25 -0.93
N GLN A 176 1.45 9.31 -0.97
CA GLN A 176 0.72 9.86 -2.12
C GLN A 176 1.13 11.31 -2.41
N VAL A 177 1.13 12.18 -1.40
CA VAL A 177 1.56 13.58 -1.55
C VAL A 177 3.03 13.67 -1.94
N ARG A 178 3.88 12.81 -1.38
CA ARG A 178 5.30 12.78 -1.73
C ARG A 178 5.50 12.44 -3.20
N CYS A 179 4.84 11.41 -3.73
CA CYS A 179 4.92 11.04 -5.16
C CYS A 179 4.50 12.18 -6.07
N LEU A 180 3.42 12.86 -5.71
CA LEU A 180 2.90 14.02 -6.41
C LEU A 180 3.93 15.16 -6.44
N VAL A 181 4.49 15.54 -5.31
CA VAL A 181 5.50 16.60 -5.25
C VAL A 181 6.77 16.19 -6.00
N MET A 182 7.18 14.92 -5.92
CA MET A 182 8.32 14.40 -6.68
C MET A 182 8.07 14.43 -8.19
N ALA A 183 6.82 14.31 -8.66
CA ALA A 183 6.49 14.49 -10.06
C ALA A 183 6.69 15.94 -10.52
N TYR A 184 6.33 16.93 -9.68
CA TYR A 184 6.68 18.34 -9.91
C TYR A 184 8.19 18.59 -9.93
N ALA A 185 8.91 17.96 -9.01
CA ALA A 185 10.37 18.05 -8.97
C ALA A 185 11.02 17.47 -10.23
N GLU A 186 10.45 16.41 -10.81
CA GLU A 186 10.94 15.86 -12.07
C GLU A 186 10.65 16.83 -13.23
N GLY A 187 9.45 17.43 -13.28
CA GLY A 187 9.11 18.41 -14.32
C GLY A 187 9.98 19.67 -14.28
N LEU A 188 10.54 20.03 -13.12
CA LEU A 188 11.56 21.09 -13.04
C LEU A 188 12.79 20.79 -13.89
N LYS A 189 13.18 19.53 -14.06
CA LYS A 189 14.37 19.17 -14.87
C LYS A 189 14.16 19.41 -16.36
N ASP A 190 12.92 19.47 -16.82
CA ASP A 190 12.60 19.81 -18.20
C ASP A 190 12.77 21.32 -18.45
N ILE A 191 12.59 22.14 -17.39
CA ILE A 191 12.69 23.60 -17.41
C ILE A 191 14.12 24.06 -17.12
N ILE A 192 14.75 23.47 -16.10
CA ILE A 192 16.12 23.77 -15.66
C ILE A 192 17.06 22.85 -16.41
N LYS A 193 17.72 23.40 -17.43
CA LYS A 193 18.78 22.71 -18.16
C LYS A 193 20.13 23.16 -17.62
N TYR A 194 21.13 22.32 -17.73
CA TYR A 194 22.50 22.69 -17.39
C TYR A 194 23.29 22.92 -18.67
N ARG A 195 24.17 23.92 -18.66
CA ARG A 195 25.13 24.13 -19.74
C ARG A 195 26.13 22.98 -19.82
N GLU A 196 26.98 23.00 -20.84
CA GLU A 196 28.04 21.99 -21.06
C GLU A 196 28.98 21.82 -19.85
N ASP A 197 29.06 22.83 -18.97
CA ASP A 197 29.84 22.78 -17.73
C ASP A 197 29.17 21.95 -16.61
N GLY A 198 27.89 21.59 -16.75
CA GLY A 198 27.12 20.84 -15.75
C GLY A 198 26.85 21.59 -14.44
N ILE A 199 27.26 22.87 -14.35
CA ILE A 199 27.24 23.66 -13.11
C ILE A 199 26.33 24.88 -13.29
N THR A 200 26.36 25.52 -14.45
CA THR A 200 25.59 26.72 -14.70
C THR A 200 24.19 26.35 -15.17
N PRO A 201 23.14 26.69 -14.41
CA PRO A 201 21.77 26.45 -14.83
C PRO A 201 21.34 27.44 -15.90
N GLU A 202 20.56 26.95 -16.85
CA GLU A 202 19.93 27.71 -17.93
C GLU A 202 18.44 27.38 -17.95
N PHE A 203 17.63 28.41 -17.70
CA PHE A 203 16.19 28.30 -17.64
C PHE A 203 15.54 29.62 -18.06
N ASN A 204 14.31 29.54 -18.57
CA ASN A 204 13.48 30.70 -18.79
C ASN A 204 12.79 31.10 -17.48
N SER A 205 13.13 32.27 -16.92
CA SER A 205 12.51 32.76 -15.68
C SER A 205 10.99 32.96 -15.81
N LEU A 206 10.51 33.30 -17.00
CA LEU A 206 9.07 33.43 -17.30
C LEU A 206 8.33 32.09 -17.32
N GLU A 207 9.05 30.97 -17.35
CA GLU A 207 8.49 29.61 -17.29
C GLU A 207 8.69 29.00 -15.90
N LEU A 208 9.88 29.15 -15.32
CA LEU A 208 10.23 28.59 -14.02
C LEU A 208 9.40 29.17 -12.88
N THR A 209 9.27 30.51 -12.82
CA THR A 209 8.56 31.16 -11.71
C THR A 209 7.08 30.77 -11.68
N PRO A 210 6.32 30.85 -12.79
CA PRO A 210 4.93 30.37 -12.79
C PRO A 210 4.83 28.89 -12.46
N TYR A 211 5.71 28.03 -12.99
CA TYR A 211 5.66 26.59 -12.71
C TYR A 211 5.75 26.27 -11.20
N VAL A 212 6.68 26.91 -10.49
CA VAL A 212 6.88 26.71 -9.05
C VAL A 212 5.75 27.33 -8.22
N LEU A 213 5.30 28.54 -8.57
CA LEU A 213 4.24 29.22 -7.83
C LEU A 213 2.88 28.53 -8.04
N ASP A 214 2.54 28.19 -9.27
CA ASP A 214 1.29 27.52 -9.62
C ASP A 214 1.24 26.13 -8.99
N GLY A 215 2.35 25.38 -9.01
CA GLY A 215 2.43 24.07 -8.36
C GLY A 215 2.22 24.18 -6.84
N TYR A 216 2.81 25.19 -6.19
CA TYR A 216 2.62 25.43 -4.76
C TYR A 216 1.17 25.82 -4.44
N GLU A 217 0.59 26.73 -5.21
CA GLU A 217 -0.79 27.18 -5.03
C GLU A 217 -1.76 26.02 -5.18
N LYS A 218 -1.61 25.22 -6.24
CA LYS A 218 -2.39 24.02 -6.50
C LYS A 218 -2.38 23.09 -5.29
N ILE A 219 -1.20 22.72 -4.77
CA ILE A 219 -1.07 21.83 -3.61
C ILE A 219 -1.72 22.44 -2.37
N CYS A 220 -1.50 23.73 -2.13
CA CYS A 220 -2.11 24.42 -1.00
C CYS A 220 -3.64 24.40 -1.10
N ASN A 221 -4.21 24.69 -2.27
CA ASN A 221 -5.65 24.73 -2.48
C ASN A 221 -6.29 23.36 -2.29
N ALA A 222 -5.70 22.31 -2.85
CA ALA A 222 -6.22 20.97 -2.65
C ALA A 222 -6.06 20.47 -1.20
N SER A 223 -4.96 20.82 -0.52
CA SER A 223 -4.81 20.52 0.90
C SER A 223 -5.90 21.20 1.75
N LYS A 224 -6.28 22.45 1.41
CA LYS A 224 -7.39 23.16 2.08
C LYS A 224 -8.73 22.46 1.84
N VAL A 225 -8.99 21.98 0.63
CA VAL A 225 -10.23 21.25 0.29
C VAL A 225 -10.32 19.92 1.03
N LEU A 226 -9.21 19.21 1.19
CA LEU A 226 -9.18 17.92 1.89
C LEU A 226 -9.16 18.05 3.41
N THR A 227 -8.70 19.19 3.94
CA THR A 227 -8.57 19.40 5.40
C THR A 227 -9.87 19.08 6.17
N PRO A 228 -11.07 19.57 5.77
CA PRO A 228 -12.32 19.23 6.46
C PRO A 228 -12.69 17.74 6.37
N LEU A 229 -12.32 17.09 5.27
CA LEU A 229 -12.59 15.67 5.06
C LEU A 229 -11.64 14.77 5.87
N LEU A 230 -10.44 15.27 6.19
CA LEU A 230 -9.44 14.63 7.03
C LEU A 230 -9.55 15.03 8.51
N PHE A 231 -10.69 15.56 8.94
CA PHE A 231 -10.86 16.11 10.29
C PHE A 231 -10.53 15.09 11.40
N GLU A 232 -10.91 13.82 11.22
CA GLU A 232 -10.62 12.77 12.19
C GLU A 232 -9.10 12.54 12.33
N ASP A 233 -8.37 12.48 11.21
CA ASP A 233 -6.90 12.37 11.21
C ASP A 233 -6.23 13.63 11.79
N GLN A 234 -6.78 14.81 11.51
CA GLN A 234 -6.25 16.07 12.01
C GLN A 234 -6.40 16.21 13.53
N SER A 235 -7.57 15.87 14.07
CA SER A 235 -7.87 15.97 15.51
C SER A 235 -7.38 14.76 16.31
N GLY A 236 -7.13 13.63 15.65
CA GLY A 236 -6.56 12.43 16.24
C GLY A 236 -5.05 12.36 16.07
N HIS A 237 -4.61 11.73 14.98
CA HIS A 237 -3.22 11.34 14.76
C HIS A 237 -2.29 12.56 14.62
N LEU A 238 -2.61 13.50 13.74
CA LEU A 238 -1.76 14.66 13.44
C LEU A 238 -1.61 15.63 14.63
N GLN A 239 -2.67 15.79 15.45
CA GLN A 239 -2.64 16.64 16.63
C GLN A 239 -1.57 16.18 17.64
N GLN A 240 -1.30 14.88 17.73
CA GLN A 240 -0.25 14.33 18.61
C GLN A 240 1.14 14.87 18.25
N PHE A 241 1.35 15.24 16.98
CA PHE A 241 2.60 15.81 16.48
C PHE A 241 2.55 17.34 16.33
N SER A 242 1.46 17.99 16.75
CA SER A 242 1.21 19.42 16.49
C SER A 242 1.32 19.79 15.00
N LEU A 243 0.91 18.87 14.13
CA LEU A 243 0.94 19.04 12.68
C LEU A 243 -0.48 19.23 12.14
N THR A 244 -0.57 19.88 10.98
CA THR A 244 -1.78 19.94 10.18
C THR A 244 -1.51 19.41 8.78
N TRP A 245 -2.54 18.89 8.12
CA TRP A 245 -2.42 18.41 6.74
C TRP A 245 -1.85 19.47 5.80
N GLN A 246 -2.25 20.73 5.99
CA GLN A 246 -1.74 21.87 5.21
C GLN A 246 -0.24 22.12 5.45
N GLN A 247 0.22 22.09 6.70
CA GLN A 247 1.65 22.28 7.02
C GLN A 247 2.51 21.18 6.42
N LEU A 248 2.03 19.93 6.47
CA LEU A 248 2.72 18.79 5.86
C LEU A 248 2.88 18.99 4.35
N ASN A 249 1.79 19.32 3.64
CA ASN A 249 1.80 19.55 2.20
C ASN A 249 2.78 20.68 1.80
N LYS A 250 2.74 21.81 2.52
CA LYS A 250 3.67 22.93 2.31
C LYS A 250 5.13 22.51 2.51
N ARG A 251 5.41 21.77 3.59
CA ARG A 251 6.76 21.30 3.91
C ARG A 251 7.28 20.33 2.85
N LEU A 252 6.44 19.40 2.38
CA LEU A 252 6.81 18.47 1.32
C LEU A 252 7.13 19.20 0.03
N TYR A 253 6.27 20.15 -0.40
CA TYR A 253 6.53 20.95 -1.59
C TYR A 253 7.84 21.74 -1.49
N HIS A 254 8.07 22.40 -0.35
CA HIS A 254 9.31 23.12 -0.12
C HIS A 254 10.53 22.20 -0.21
N LYS A 255 10.47 21.02 0.44
CA LYS A 255 11.59 20.07 0.51
C LYS A 255 11.99 19.51 -0.85
N PHE A 256 11.05 19.26 -1.75
CA PHE A 256 11.32 18.55 -3.00
C PHE A 256 11.35 19.44 -4.23
N VAL A 257 10.68 20.60 -4.21
CA VAL A 257 10.60 21.52 -5.35
C VAL A 257 11.39 22.79 -5.08
N TYR A 258 11.04 23.59 -4.06
CA TYR A 258 11.71 24.86 -3.80
C TYR A 258 13.21 24.71 -3.49
N SER A 259 13.59 23.68 -2.75
CA SER A 259 15.01 23.39 -2.43
C SER A 259 15.87 23.13 -3.67
N GLN A 260 15.26 22.74 -4.81
CA GLN A 260 15.99 22.53 -6.06
C GLN A 260 16.23 23.83 -6.84
N VAL A 261 15.51 24.89 -6.48
CA VAL A 261 15.59 26.21 -7.13
C VAL A 261 16.47 27.18 -6.32
N GLN A 262 16.69 26.89 -5.04
CA GLN A 262 17.62 27.61 -4.19
C GLN A 262 19.05 27.11 -4.48
N TYR A 263 19.76 27.84 -5.34
CA TYR A 263 21.21 27.71 -5.53
C TYR A 263 21.99 28.19 -4.31
#